data_AF-A0A645D9Z0-F1
#
_entry.id   AF-A0A645D9Z0-F1
#
_cell.length_a   1.000
_cell.length_b   1.000
_cell.length_c   1.000
_cell.angle_alpha   90.00
_cell.angle_beta   90.00
_cell.angle_gamma   90.00
#
_symmetry.space_group_name_H-M   'P 1'
#
loop_
_entity.id
_entity.type
_entity.pdbx_description
1 polymer ?
#
loop_
_entity_poly.entity_id
_entity_poly.type
_entity_poly.pdbx_seq_one_letter_code
_entity_poly.pdbx_strand_id
1 'polypeptide(L)'
;MNWDILALLKTGQSNYCLAGSRYILVELPANTVPNYADEFLYELQIKELIPIIAHPERHPYLAKHPRLLHQWLKNGALVQCNIGSFTCKFGVDVKNFANLLLANNMVHFLGTDAHSVEHRHTDTTAGLEILARKVAPEVLNQIIIANPAAIIADKYIDIEVPKDMKLPDDKEKGFFSSFFD
;
A
#
# COMPACT_ATOMS: atom_id res chain seq x y z
N MET A 1 -2.21 -14.39 -5.25
CA MET A 1 -3.65 -14.62 -5.01
C MET A 1 -4.09 -15.95 -5.63
N ASN A 2 -4.63 -16.88 -4.84
CA ASN A 2 -5.14 -18.17 -5.31
C ASN A 2 -6.44 -18.48 -4.54
N TRP A 3 -7.50 -18.88 -5.24
CA TRP A 3 -8.79 -19.26 -4.67
C TRP A 3 -8.70 -20.44 -3.70
N ASP A 4 -7.79 -21.38 -3.93
CA ASP A 4 -7.60 -22.53 -3.05
C ASP A 4 -7.19 -22.09 -1.62
N ILE A 5 -6.50 -20.96 -1.50
CA ILE A 5 -6.09 -20.41 -0.21
C ILE A 5 -7.31 -19.96 0.61
N LEU A 6 -8.40 -19.50 -0.02
CA LEU A 6 -9.60 -19.10 0.71
C LEU A 6 -10.27 -20.26 1.45
N ALA A 7 -10.08 -21.49 0.98
CA ALA A 7 -10.54 -22.69 1.68
C ALA A 7 -9.72 -22.96 2.96
N LEU A 8 -8.47 -22.52 3.01
CA LEU A 8 -7.59 -22.61 4.17
C LEU A 8 -7.85 -21.47 5.18
N LEU A 9 -8.34 -20.33 4.71
CA LEU A 9 -8.68 -19.16 5.52
C LEU A 9 -10.11 -19.28 6.05
N LYS A 10 -10.29 -20.00 7.16
CA LYS A 10 -11.59 -20.10 7.85
C LYS A 10 -11.82 -18.86 8.73
N THR A 11 -13.09 -18.46 8.87
CA THR A 11 -13.48 -17.37 9.77
C THR A 11 -12.95 -17.64 11.18
N GLY A 12 -12.32 -16.63 11.79
CA GLY A 12 -11.69 -16.74 13.11
C GLY A 12 -10.35 -17.49 13.15
N GLN A 13 -9.77 -17.90 12.01
CA GLN A 13 -8.42 -18.47 11.95
C GLN A 13 -7.41 -17.48 11.36
N SER A 14 -6.27 -17.33 12.03
CA SER A 14 -5.24 -16.34 11.68
C SER A 14 -3.86 -16.94 11.40
N ASN A 15 -3.76 -18.25 11.20
CA ASN A 15 -2.48 -18.98 11.07
C ASN A 15 -1.58 -18.49 9.92
N TYR A 16 -2.17 -17.86 8.89
CA TYR A 16 -1.46 -17.30 7.73
C TYR A 16 -1.45 -15.77 7.72
N CYS A 17 -1.89 -15.14 8.81
CA CYS A 17 -1.96 -13.71 8.97
C CYS A 17 -0.76 -13.19 9.76
N LEU A 18 -0.46 -11.91 9.58
CA LEU A 18 0.68 -11.26 10.21
C LEU A 18 0.53 -11.32 11.73
N ALA A 19 1.53 -11.89 12.42
CA ALA A 19 1.55 -12.07 13.86
C ALA A 19 0.32 -12.80 14.44
N GLY A 20 -0.38 -13.62 13.64
CA GLY A 20 -1.60 -14.30 14.09
C GLY A 20 -2.79 -13.35 14.30
N SER A 21 -2.76 -12.15 13.71
CA SER A 21 -3.85 -11.16 13.74
C SER A 21 -4.85 -11.37 12.60
N ARG A 22 -5.81 -10.45 12.43
CA ARG A 22 -6.71 -10.41 11.26
C ARG A 22 -6.08 -9.86 9.98
N TYR A 23 -4.83 -9.38 10.03
CA TYR A 23 -4.20 -8.70 8.89
C TYR A 23 -3.46 -9.69 8.00
N ILE A 24 -3.85 -9.76 6.73
CA ILE A 24 -3.24 -10.66 5.75
C ILE A 24 -2.50 -9.88 4.67
N LEU A 25 -1.24 -10.23 4.43
CA LEU A 25 -0.44 -9.63 3.38
C LEU A 25 -0.76 -10.30 2.03
N VAL A 26 -1.15 -9.52 1.04
CA VAL A 26 -1.59 -9.98 -0.28
C VAL A 26 -0.66 -9.43 -1.35
N GLU A 27 0.07 -10.33 -2.01
CA GLU A 27 0.89 -10.00 -3.16
C GLU A 27 0.15 -10.30 -4.48
N LEU A 28 0.20 -9.33 -5.40
CA LEU A 28 -0.33 -9.45 -6.77
C LEU A 28 0.65 -10.21 -7.67
N PRO A 29 0.18 -10.93 -8.70
CA PRO A 29 1.05 -11.43 -9.76
C PRO A 29 1.86 -10.30 -10.38
N ALA A 30 3.15 -10.54 -10.67
CA ALA A 30 4.13 -9.48 -10.92
C ALA A 30 3.76 -8.41 -11.97
N ASN A 31 3.01 -8.79 -13.02
CA ASN A 31 2.75 -7.91 -14.17
C ASN A 31 1.26 -7.72 -14.48
N THR A 32 0.37 -8.39 -13.75
CA THR A 32 -1.06 -8.41 -14.06
C THR A 32 -1.89 -8.33 -12.79
N VAL A 33 -2.95 -7.54 -12.84
CA VAL A 33 -4.01 -7.62 -11.85
C VAL A 33 -5.02 -8.65 -12.36
N PRO A 34 -5.26 -9.77 -11.65
CA PRO A 34 -6.28 -10.71 -12.04
C PRO A 34 -7.66 -10.03 -12.09
N ASN A 35 -8.49 -10.39 -13.07
CA ASN A 35 -9.85 -9.84 -13.18
C ASN A 35 -10.71 -10.15 -11.95
N TYR A 36 -10.32 -11.16 -11.16
CA TYR A 36 -11.02 -11.56 -9.94
C TYR A 36 -10.48 -10.88 -8.67
N ALA A 37 -9.61 -9.86 -8.81
CA ALA A 37 -8.90 -9.30 -7.66
C ALA A 37 -9.83 -8.58 -6.69
N ASP A 38 -10.82 -7.85 -7.20
CA ASP A 38 -11.83 -7.18 -6.38
C ASP A 38 -12.62 -8.19 -5.55
N GLU A 39 -13.10 -9.26 -6.18
CA GLU A 39 -13.85 -10.32 -5.50
C GLU A 39 -12.98 -11.05 -4.48
N PHE A 40 -11.72 -11.33 -4.80
CA PHE A 40 -10.81 -11.99 -3.87
C PHE A 40 -10.57 -11.15 -2.60
N LEU A 41 -10.36 -9.84 -2.75
CA LEU A 41 -10.17 -8.94 -1.61
C LEU A 41 -11.44 -8.82 -0.77
N TYR A 42 -12.61 -8.78 -1.41
CA TYR A 42 -13.90 -8.76 -0.74
C TYR A 42 -14.19 -10.05 0.05
N GLU A 43 -13.88 -11.21 -0.51
CA GLU A 43 -14.03 -12.51 0.17
C GLU A 43 -13.14 -12.62 1.42
N LEU A 44 -11.93 -12.04 1.40
CA LEU A 44 -11.10 -11.95 2.60
C LEU A 44 -11.80 -11.15 3.71
N GLN A 45 -12.47 -10.05 3.36
CA GLN A 45 -13.18 -9.22 4.31
C GLN A 45 -14.44 -9.88 4.88
N ILE A 46 -15.18 -10.66 4.06
CA ILE A 46 -16.29 -11.50 4.56
C ILE A 46 -15.79 -12.49 5.63
N LYS A 47 -14.55 -12.95 5.51
CA LYS A 47 -13.88 -13.83 6.48
C LYS A 47 -13.29 -13.08 7.68
N GLU A 48 -13.63 -11.81 7.84
CA GLU A 48 -13.16 -10.90 8.90
C GLU A 48 -11.65 -10.61 8.84
N LEU A 49 -11.02 -10.83 7.68
CA LEU A 49 -9.61 -10.49 7.44
C LEU A 49 -9.48 -9.11 6.81
N ILE A 50 -8.40 -8.42 7.13
CA ILE A 50 -8.06 -7.11 6.57
C ILE A 50 -6.90 -7.29 5.59
N PRO A 51 -7.13 -7.15 4.27
CA PRO A 51 -6.07 -7.30 3.29
C PRO A 51 -5.12 -6.11 3.30
N ILE A 52 -3.81 -6.39 3.27
CA ILE A 52 -2.75 -5.42 3.06
C ILE A 52 -2.11 -5.74 1.70
N ILE A 53 -2.22 -4.82 0.74
CA ILE A 53 -1.58 -4.96 -0.57
C ILE A 53 -0.07 -4.75 -0.40
N ALA A 54 0.69 -5.78 -0.74
CA ALA A 54 2.14 -5.78 -0.66
C ALA A 54 2.76 -4.98 -1.81
N HIS A 55 3.61 -4.02 -1.46
CA HIS A 55 4.45 -3.20 -2.33
C HIS A 55 3.82 -2.84 -3.69
N PRO A 56 2.61 -2.24 -3.71
CA PRO A 56 1.91 -1.92 -4.96
C PRO A 56 2.69 -0.90 -5.80
N GLU A 57 3.60 -0.13 -5.19
CA GLU A 57 4.45 0.83 -5.89
C GLU A 57 5.40 0.17 -6.91
N ARG A 58 5.65 -1.13 -6.77
CA ARG A 58 6.45 -1.93 -7.69
C ARG A 58 5.63 -2.56 -8.80
N HIS A 59 4.30 -2.46 -8.75
CA HIS A 59 3.42 -3.11 -9.71
C HIS A 59 3.13 -2.20 -10.92
N PRO A 60 3.58 -2.56 -12.14
CA PRO A 60 3.54 -1.67 -13.30
C PRO A 60 2.10 -1.31 -13.74
N TYR A 61 1.16 -2.25 -13.59
CA TYR A 61 -0.25 -1.96 -13.89
C TYR A 61 -0.85 -0.92 -12.92
N LEU A 62 -0.57 -1.03 -11.61
CA LEU A 62 -1.11 -0.09 -10.62
C LEU A 62 -0.47 1.29 -10.77
N ALA A 63 0.81 1.36 -11.18
CA ALA A 63 1.46 2.63 -11.51
C ALA A 63 0.75 3.36 -12.66
N LYS A 64 0.22 2.63 -13.64
CA LYS A 64 -0.57 3.17 -14.75
C LYS A 64 -2.04 3.41 -14.39
N HIS A 65 -2.57 2.65 -13.44
CA HIS A 65 -3.97 2.68 -13.02
C HIS A 65 -4.11 2.90 -11.51
N PRO A 66 -3.59 4.01 -10.96
CA PRO A 66 -3.52 4.22 -9.51
C PRO A 66 -4.90 4.35 -8.84
N ARG A 67 -5.93 4.74 -9.61
CA ARG A 67 -7.33 4.80 -9.15
C ARG A 67 -7.88 3.43 -8.74
N LEU A 68 -7.38 2.34 -9.32
CA LEU A 68 -7.78 0.99 -8.91
C LEU A 68 -7.32 0.70 -7.48
N LEU A 69 -6.06 1.02 -7.16
CA LEU A 69 -5.56 0.89 -5.79
C LEU A 69 -6.38 1.78 -4.84
N HIS A 70 -6.67 3.03 -5.22
CA HIS A 70 -7.51 3.93 -4.42
C HIS A 70 -8.90 3.36 -4.14
N GLN A 71 -9.51 2.65 -5.10
CA GLN A 71 -10.78 1.94 -4.91
C GLN A 71 -10.64 0.82 -3.88
N TRP A 72 -9.57 0.02 -3.92
CA TRP A 72 -9.33 -1.00 -2.89
C TRP A 72 -9.18 -0.39 -1.50
N LEU A 73 -8.51 0.76 -1.37
CA LEU A 73 -8.44 1.49 -0.10
C LEU A 73 -9.81 1.92 0.39
N LYS A 74 -10.65 2.50 -0.49
CA LYS A 74 -12.03 2.87 -0.15
C LYS A 74 -12.87 1.69 0.32
N ASN A 75 -12.57 0.50 -0.18
CA ASN A 75 -13.23 -0.73 0.22
C ASN A 75 -12.61 -1.37 1.47
N GLY A 76 -11.60 -0.75 2.10
CA GLY A 76 -11.02 -1.21 3.37
C GLY A 76 -9.74 -2.05 3.24
N ALA A 77 -9.13 -2.12 2.06
CA ALA A 77 -7.78 -2.67 1.93
C ALA A 77 -6.73 -1.66 2.37
N LEU A 78 -5.60 -2.17 2.88
CA LEU A 78 -4.45 -1.37 3.30
C LEU A 78 -3.27 -1.57 2.34
N VAL A 79 -2.18 -0.86 2.58
CA VAL A 79 -1.02 -0.79 1.67
C VAL A 79 0.26 -0.77 2.48
N GLN A 80 1.16 -1.66 2.13
CA GLN A 80 2.54 -1.64 2.59
C GLN A 80 3.45 -1.28 1.42
N CYS A 81 4.21 -0.19 1.51
CA CYS A 81 5.25 0.14 0.52
C CYS A 81 6.63 -0.26 1.00
N ASN A 82 7.53 -0.59 0.07
CA ASN A 82 8.91 -0.89 0.44
C ASN A 82 9.69 0.41 0.71
N ILE A 83 10.44 0.44 1.81
CA ILE A 83 11.26 1.61 2.17
C ILE A 83 12.27 1.91 1.07
N GLY A 84 12.85 0.87 0.48
CA GLY A 84 13.76 0.98 -0.66
C GLY A 84 13.14 1.62 -1.90
N SER A 85 11.82 1.59 -2.07
CA SER A 85 11.13 2.21 -3.22
C SER A 85 11.16 3.74 -3.18
N PHE A 86 11.33 4.35 -2.01
CA PHE A 86 11.52 5.81 -1.90
C PHE A 86 12.95 6.24 -2.30
N THR A 87 13.86 5.28 -2.32
CA THR A 87 15.17 5.40 -2.96
C THR A 87 15.07 5.02 -4.44
N CYS A 88 16.03 5.41 -5.28
CA CYS A 88 16.03 5.01 -6.70
C CYS A 88 16.39 3.52 -6.93
N LYS A 89 16.40 2.68 -5.88
CA LYS A 89 16.87 1.28 -5.90
C LYS A 89 16.12 0.39 -6.87
N PHE A 90 14.83 0.63 -7.08
CA PHE A 90 13.97 -0.15 -7.98
C PHE A 90 13.61 0.61 -9.27
N GLY A 91 14.32 1.69 -9.58
CA GLY A 91 14.06 2.55 -10.73
C GLY A 91 13.24 3.80 -10.41
N VAL A 92 13.27 4.75 -11.33
CA VAL A 92 12.65 6.07 -11.17
C VAL A 92 11.13 6.01 -11.14
N ASP A 93 10.53 5.12 -11.94
CA ASP A 93 9.06 4.99 -12.01
C ASP A 93 8.47 4.46 -10.69
N VAL A 94 9.13 3.45 -10.10
CA VAL A 94 8.77 2.92 -8.77
C VAL A 94 8.87 4.02 -7.72
N LYS A 95 9.96 4.79 -7.74
CA LYS A 95 10.13 5.93 -6.84
C LYS A 95 9.05 6.98 -7.02
N ASN A 96 8.72 7.35 -8.25
CA ASN A 96 7.68 8.33 -8.54
C ASN A 96 6.32 7.85 -8.05
N PHE A 97 5.98 6.58 -8.30
CA PHE A 97 4.71 6.03 -7.86
C PHE A 97 4.63 5.90 -6.33
N ALA A 98 5.70 5.46 -5.66
CA ALA A 98 5.79 5.46 -4.20
C ALA A 98 5.57 6.85 -3.60
N ASN A 99 6.18 7.89 -4.19
CA ASN A 99 5.96 9.27 -3.76
C ASN A 99 4.53 9.76 -4.04
N LEU A 100 3.90 9.33 -5.13
CA LEU A 100 2.49 9.65 -5.43
C LEU A 100 1.55 9.06 -4.38
N LEU A 101 1.76 7.79 -4.00
CA LEU A 101 0.97 7.13 -2.96
C LEU A 101 1.16 7.82 -1.61
N LEU A 102 2.40 8.15 -1.25
CA LEU A 102 2.70 8.83 0.01
C LEU A 102 2.08 10.24 0.06
N ALA A 103 2.18 11.02 -1.02
CA ALA A 103 1.59 12.36 -1.11
C ALA A 103 0.05 12.36 -1.05
N ASN A 104 -0.57 11.22 -1.39
CA ASN A 104 -2.01 11.03 -1.30
C ASN A 104 -2.42 10.30 -0.01
N ASN A 105 -1.56 10.16 1.02
CA ASN A 105 -1.88 9.42 2.25
C ASN A 105 -2.37 7.98 2.02
N MET A 106 -1.88 7.31 0.98
CA MET A 106 -2.29 5.94 0.62
C MET A 106 -1.33 4.86 1.14
N VAL A 107 -0.30 5.23 1.92
CA VAL A 107 0.70 4.32 2.47
C VAL A 107 0.41 4.12 3.95
N HIS A 108 0.15 2.88 4.37
CA HIS A 108 -0.22 2.55 5.75
C HIS A 108 0.90 1.87 6.52
N PHE A 109 1.80 1.19 5.80
CA PHE A 109 2.94 0.50 6.37
C PHE A 109 4.18 0.68 5.49
N LEU A 110 5.32 0.58 6.14
CA LEU A 110 6.61 0.50 5.47
C LEU A 110 7.30 -0.82 5.82
N GLY A 111 7.81 -1.51 4.79
CA GLY A 111 8.48 -2.80 4.90
C GLY A 111 9.83 -2.80 4.20
N THR A 112 10.71 -3.72 4.59
CA THR A 112 12.00 -3.89 3.93
C THR A 112 11.88 -4.76 2.68
N ASP A 113 11.00 -5.76 2.73
CA ASP A 113 10.86 -6.81 1.72
C ASP A 113 12.25 -7.43 1.44
N ALA A 114 12.98 -7.69 2.53
CA ALA A 114 14.34 -8.19 2.51
C ALA A 114 14.36 -9.68 2.13
N HIS A 115 15.23 -10.04 1.19
CA HIS A 115 15.37 -11.41 0.65
C HIS A 115 16.82 -11.91 0.70
N SER A 116 17.81 -11.05 0.95
CA SER A 116 19.22 -11.44 1.02
C SER A 116 20.06 -10.41 1.76
N VAL A 117 21.19 -10.84 2.34
CA VAL A 117 22.10 -9.96 3.07
C VAL A 117 22.84 -8.97 2.14
N GLU A 118 22.98 -9.30 0.86
CA GLU A 118 23.77 -8.48 -0.07
C GLU A 118 22.90 -7.53 -0.91
N HIS A 119 21.81 -8.01 -1.51
CA HIS A 119 21.06 -7.24 -2.52
C HIS A 119 19.78 -6.63 -1.96
N ARG A 120 18.94 -7.46 -1.35
CA ARG A 120 17.67 -7.06 -0.72
C ARG A 120 17.84 -7.14 0.79
N HIS A 121 18.78 -6.37 1.32
CA HIS A 121 19.11 -6.32 2.73
C HIS A 121 18.14 -5.45 3.52
N THR A 122 18.25 -5.55 4.85
CA THR A 122 17.38 -4.87 5.81
C THR A 122 17.77 -3.42 6.08
N ASP A 123 18.81 -2.88 5.43
CA ASP A 123 19.17 -1.46 5.57
C ASP A 123 18.07 -0.55 5.02
N THR A 124 17.51 0.25 5.92
CA THR A 124 16.43 1.21 5.68
C THR A 124 16.90 2.65 5.82
N THR A 125 18.16 2.88 6.19
CA THR A 125 18.68 4.18 6.64
C THR A 125 18.42 5.29 5.62
N ALA A 126 18.87 5.09 4.38
CA ALA A 126 18.70 6.09 3.32
C ALA A 126 17.22 6.38 2.99
N GLY A 127 16.37 5.34 3.01
CA GLY A 127 14.94 5.50 2.75
C GLY A 127 14.24 6.27 3.86
N LEU A 128 14.54 5.95 5.13
CA LEU A 128 13.99 6.64 6.29
C LEU A 128 14.43 8.10 6.38
N GLU A 129 15.69 8.41 6.06
CA GLU A 129 16.16 9.81 5.99
C GLU A 129 15.41 10.61 4.93
N ILE A 130 15.17 10.02 3.74
CA ILE A 130 14.40 10.67 2.67
C ILE A 130 12.96 10.92 3.13
N LEU A 131 12.34 9.94 3.78
CA LEU A 131 10.97 10.03 4.28
C LEU A 131 10.83 11.06 5.40
N ALA A 132 11.75 11.09 6.36
CA ALA A 132 11.76 12.05 7.46
C ALA A 132 11.85 13.52 6.99
N ARG A 133 12.38 13.77 5.79
CA ARG A 133 12.39 15.12 5.17
C ARG A 133 11.13 15.45 4.37
N LYS A 134 10.28 14.45 4.08
CA LYS A 134 9.11 14.57 3.19
C LYS A 134 7.78 14.58 3.91
N VAL A 135 7.68 13.92 5.06
CA VAL A 135 6.43 13.80 5.82
C VAL A 135 6.61 14.28 7.25
N ALA A 136 5.49 14.67 7.87
CA ALA A 136 5.48 15.02 9.28
C ALA A 136 5.94 13.83 10.15
N PRO A 137 6.67 14.06 11.24
CA PRO A 137 7.13 12.98 12.14
C PRO A 137 6.00 12.08 12.63
N GLU A 138 4.81 12.62 12.85
CA GLU A 138 3.63 11.90 13.31
C GLU A 138 3.16 10.89 12.25
N VAL A 139 3.11 11.30 10.98
CA VAL A 139 2.75 10.43 9.85
C VAL A 139 3.77 9.31 9.69
N LEU A 140 5.07 9.64 9.78
CA LEU A 140 6.12 8.64 9.70
C LEU A 140 5.99 7.63 10.84
N ASN A 141 5.91 8.09 12.09
CA ASN A 141 5.71 7.25 13.26
C ASN A 141 4.45 6.38 13.15
N GLN A 142 3.37 6.91 12.56
CA GLN A 142 2.16 6.13 12.32
C GLN A 142 2.44 4.91 11.44
N ILE A 143 3.09 5.11 10.29
CA ILE A 143 3.29 4.05 9.28
C ILE A 143 4.47 3.11 9.58
N ILE A 144 5.42 3.50 10.44
CA ILE A 144 6.56 2.64 10.83
C ILE A 144 6.45 2.01 12.23
N ILE A 145 5.67 2.60 13.15
CA ILE A 145 5.59 2.14 14.54
C ILE A 145 4.15 1.83 14.94
N ALA A 146 3.24 2.81 14.89
CA ALA A 146 1.91 2.65 15.47
C ALA A 146 1.06 1.60 14.74
N ASN A 147 0.99 1.68 13.41
CA ASN A 147 0.24 0.73 12.59
C ASN A 147 0.79 -0.70 12.71
N PRO A 148 2.12 -0.95 12.57
CA PRO A 148 2.68 -2.28 12.84
C PRO A 148 2.40 -2.81 14.26
N ALA A 149 2.49 -1.95 15.28
CA ALA A 149 2.17 -2.34 16.65
C ALA A 149 0.69 -2.74 16.82
N ALA A 150 -0.22 -2.06 16.12
CA ALA A 150 -1.64 -2.42 16.09
C ALA A 150 -1.87 -3.80 15.45
N ILE A 151 -1.16 -4.14 14.36
CA ILE A 151 -1.20 -5.49 13.79
C ILE A 151 -0.79 -6.53 14.84
N ILE A 152 0.35 -6.33 15.52
CA ILE A 152 0.86 -7.27 16.53
C ILE A 152 -0.14 -7.45 17.68
N ALA A 153 -0.84 -6.38 18.06
CA ALA A 153 -1.85 -6.41 19.11
C ALA A 153 -3.26 -6.82 18.62
N ASP A 154 -3.42 -7.18 17.34
CA ASP A 154 -4.70 -7.43 16.66
C ASP A 154 -5.76 -6.33 16.91
N LYS A 155 -5.32 -5.07 16.91
CA LYS A 155 -6.19 -3.90 17.04
C LYS A 155 -6.56 -3.36 15.66
N TYR A 156 -7.79 -2.88 15.53
CA TYR A 156 -8.20 -2.11 14.36
C TYR A 156 -7.31 -0.87 14.21
N ILE A 157 -7.03 -0.55 12.95
CA ILE A 157 -6.28 0.64 12.56
C ILE A 157 -7.26 1.58 11.91
N ASP A 158 -7.44 2.75 12.50
CA ASP A 158 -8.27 3.80 11.94
C ASP A 158 -7.52 4.46 10.78
N ILE A 159 -8.05 4.30 9.57
CA ILE A 159 -7.46 4.86 8.36
C ILE A 159 -8.42 5.89 7.77
N GLU A 160 -7.94 7.11 7.63
CA GLU A 160 -8.62 8.14 6.86
C GLU A 160 -8.32 7.93 5.38
N VAL A 161 -9.24 7.29 4.66
CA VAL A 161 -9.10 7.11 3.21
C VAL A 161 -9.33 8.46 2.51
N PRO A 162 -8.40 8.92 1.66
CA PRO A 162 -8.59 10.15 0.90
C PRO A 162 -9.86 10.09 0.06
N LYS A 163 -10.69 11.13 0.12
CA LYS A 163 -11.91 11.22 -0.70
C LYS A 163 -11.57 11.15 -2.20
N ASP A 164 -10.55 11.91 -2.59
CA ASP A 164 -10.06 12.01 -3.96
C ASP A 164 -8.55 11.78 -4.00
N MET A 165 -8.09 11.14 -5.07
CA MET A 165 -6.68 10.98 -5.38
C MET A 165 -6.25 12.09 -6.35
N LYS A 166 -5.20 12.83 -6.00
CA LYS A 166 -4.57 13.86 -6.82
C LYS A 166 -3.51 13.22 -7.72
N LEU A 167 -3.73 13.23 -9.03
CA LEU A 167 -2.76 12.78 -10.03
C LEU A 167 -1.92 13.96 -10.56
N PRO A 168 -0.68 13.72 -11.05
CA PRO A 168 0.17 14.78 -11.60
C PRO A 168 -0.48 15.57 -12.75
N ASP A 169 -1.34 14.92 -13.54
CA ASP A 169 -2.02 15.52 -14.69
C ASP A 169 -3.36 16.21 -14.31
N ASP A 170 -3.78 16.15 -13.04
CA ASP A 170 -5.00 16.81 -12.54
C ASP A 170 -4.81 18.34 -12.38
N LYS A 171 -3.95 18.98 -13.20
CA LYS A 171 -3.79 20.45 -13.21
C LYS A 171 -5.18 21.09 -13.36
N GLU A 172 -5.47 22.00 -12.44
CA GLU A 172 -6.73 22.72 -12.31
C GLU A 172 -7.26 23.16 -13.68
N LYS A 173 -8.35 22.50 -14.13
CA LYS A 173 -9.19 22.97 -15.25
C LYS A 173 -9.97 24.24 -14.87
N GLY A 174 -9.42 25.12 -14.06
CA GLY A 174 -10.13 26.25 -13.50
C GLY A 174 -9.20 27.39 -13.21
N PHE A 175 -8.88 28.19 -14.25
CA PHE A 175 -8.76 29.65 -14.10
C PHE A 175 -8.54 30.41 -15.42
N PHE A 176 -8.25 29.74 -16.55
CA PHE A 176 -7.89 30.44 -17.81
C PHE A 176 -8.90 30.30 -18.96
N SER A 177 -10.06 29.68 -18.77
CA SER A 177 -11.08 29.55 -19.84
C SER A 177 -12.17 30.62 -19.82
N SER A 178 -12.07 31.68 -19.00
CA SER A 178 -13.08 32.75 -18.93
C SER A 178 -12.56 34.14 -19.37
N PHE A 179 -11.43 34.21 -20.07
CA PHE A 179 -10.87 35.48 -20.58
C PHE A 179 -10.83 35.57 -22.11
N PHE A 180 -11.39 34.60 -22.80
CA PHE A 180 -11.64 34.65 -24.24
C PHE A 180 -13.05 34.13 -24.50
N ASP A 181 -14.05 34.97 -24.24
CA ASP A 181 -15.37 34.97 -24.89
C ASP A 181 -15.89 36.41 -24.90
#